data_AF-A0A7R9A5P6-F1
#
_entry.id   AF-A0A7R9A5P6-F1
#
_cell.length_a   1.000
_cell.length_b   1.000
_cell.length_c   1.000
_cell.angle_alpha   90.00
_cell.angle_beta   90.00
_cell.angle_gamma   90.00
#
_symmetry.space_group_name_H-M   'P 1'
#
loop_
_entity.id
_entity.type
_entity.pdbx_description
1 polymer ?
#
loop_
_entity_poly.entity_id
_entity_poly.type
_entity_poly.pdbx_seq_one_letter_code
_entity_poly.pdbx_strand_id
1 'polypeptide(L)'
;QGRLDVTLQLVFFDGEEAFKSWSSTDSLYGARHLAAAWANTPHPRTPGCSQLDGINMLVLLDLLGTEMGCTFCPQLYDWQSNTRVWYGNMVAIEDRLERLNLLDKHSGKGSYFKPKADYSFGAGLQDDHVPFLQRGVKIVHLIPRPFPSVWHQEKDNYSALHGPTIGNLLKIFRIFTAEYLQLPI
;
A
#
# COMPACT_ATOMS: atom_id res chain seq x y z
N GLN A 1 -26.67 -10.04 -12.05
CA GLN A 1 -25.85 -9.22 -11.14
C GLN A 1 -25.19 -8.14 -11.97
N GLY A 2 -25.39 -6.87 -11.62
CA GLY A 2 -24.78 -5.74 -12.35
C GLY A 2 -23.28 -5.71 -12.09
N ARG A 3 -22.48 -5.65 -13.15
CA ARG A 3 -21.02 -5.55 -13.08
C ARG A 3 -20.67 -4.24 -12.37
N LEU A 4 -19.78 -4.27 -11.37
CA LEU A 4 -19.25 -3.06 -10.76
C LEU A 4 -18.61 -2.19 -11.85
N ASP A 5 -18.92 -0.90 -11.88
CA ASP A 5 -18.24 0.06 -12.76
C ASP A 5 -16.92 0.53 -12.14
N VAL A 6 -16.05 -0.43 -11.85
CA VAL A 6 -14.75 -0.26 -11.19
C VAL A 6 -13.70 -1.05 -11.99
N THR A 7 -12.49 -0.51 -12.11
CA THR A 7 -11.37 -1.15 -12.80
C THR A 7 -10.08 -1.00 -11.99
N LEU A 8 -9.03 -1.71 -12.40
CA LEU A 8 -7.68 -1.59 -11.85
C LEU A 8 -6.87 -0.56 -12.65
N GLN A 9 -6.11 0.27 -11.96
CA GLN A 9 -5.07 1.12 -12.52
C GLN A 9 -3.77 0.89 -11.74
N LEU A 10 -2.65 0.84 -12.46
CA LEU A 10 -1.31 0.80 -11.85
C LEU A 10 -0.64 2.15 -12.13
N VAL A 11 -0.04 2.71 -11.10
CA VAL A 11 0.73 3.96 -11.16
C VAL A 11 2.11 3.68 -10.61
N PHE A 12 3.14 4.05 -11.36
CA PHE A 12 4.53 3.99 -10.95
C PHE A 12 5.02 5.43 -10.91
N PHE A 13 5.16 5.98 -9.70
CA PHE A 13 5.61 7.35 -9.52
C PHE A 13 7.11 7.46 -9.81
N ASP A 14 7.51 8.64 -10.27
CA ASP A 14 8.90 9.01 -10.47
C ASP A 14 9.26 10.13 -9.48
N GLY A 15 10.52 10.14 -9.04
CA GLY A 15 11.03 11.12 -8.07
C GLY A 15 10.23 11.16 -6.77
N GLU A 16 10.01 10.02 -6.12
CA GLU A 16 9.48 9.99 -4.74
C GLU A 16 10.53 10.59 -3.77
N GLU A 17 11.77 10.10 -3.88
CA GLU A 17 12.88 10.47 -3.00
C GLU A 17 13.31 11.93 -3.13
N ALA A 18 13.88 12.44 -2.04
CA ALA A 18 14.56 13.73 -2.01
C ALA A 18 15.92 13.67 -2.72
N PHE A 19 16.32 14.74 -3.41
CA PHE A 19 17.67 14.88 -3.93
C PHE A 19 18.68 15.26 -2.84
N LYS A 20 18.26 16.02 -1.82
CA LYS A 20 19.15 16.47 -0.74
C LYS A 20 18.53 16.29 0.63
N SER A 21 17.45 17.01 0.89
CA SER A 21 16.83 17.08 2.21
C SER A 21 15.34 17.03 2.04
N TRP A 22 14.76 15.93 2.52
CA TRP A 22 13.33 15.70 2.49
C TRP A 22 12.57 16.92 3.02
N SER A 23 11.80 17.55 2.13
CA SER A 23 11.05 18.77 2.42
C SER A 23 9.87 18.89 1.46
N SER A 24 8.95 19.83 1.70
CA SER A 24 7.77 20.03 0.85
C SER A 24 8.07 20.33 -0.63
N THR A 25 9.31 20.73 -0.95
CA THR A 25 9.76 21.03 -2.31
C THR A 25 10.78 20.02 -2.85
N ASP A 26 11.41 19.23 -1.99
CA ASP A 26 12.45 18.25 -2.30
C ASP A 26 12.01 16.85 -1.83
N SER A 27 10.90 16.40 -2.40
CA SER A 27 10.34 15.04 -2.32
C SER A 27 9.06 14.96 -3.16
N LEU A 28 8.55 13.75 -3.38
CA LEU A 28 7.22 13.45 -3.93
C LEU A 28 6.94 14.16 -5.26
N TYR A 29 7.96 14.32 -6.11
CA TYR A 29 7.90 15.12 -7.33
C TYR A 29 6.79 14.63 -8.27
N GLY A 30 6.82 13.35 -8.61
CA GLY A 30 5.84 12.72 -9.50
C GLY A 30 4.44 12.71 -8.90
N ALA A 31 4.29 12.32 -7.63
CA ALA A 31 2.99 12.29 -6.98
C ALA A 31 2.36 13.67 -6.81
N ARG A 32 3.13 14.70 -6.42
CA ARG A 32 2.63 16.09 -6.33
C ARG A 32 2.14 16.58 -7.69
N HIS A 33 2.90 16.32 -8.75
CA HIS A 33 2.52 16.66 -10.11
C HIS A 33 1.25 15.91 -10.56
N LEU A 34 1.21 14.58 -10.41
CA LEU A 34 0.11 13.76 -10.90
C LEU A 34 -1.20 14.05 -10.16
N ALA A 35 -1.16 14.17 -8.82
CA ALA A 35 -2.35 14.51 -8.05
C ALA A 35 -2.91 15.88 -8.44
N ALA A 36 -2.05 16.88 -8.71
CA ALA A 36 -2.49 18.17 -9.22
C ALA A 36 -3.08 18.08 -10.64
N ALA A 37 -2.47 17.30 -11.53
CA ALA A 37 -2.97 17.09 -12.89
C ALA A 37 -4.34 16.42 -12.89
N TRP A 38 -4.52 15.33 -12.13
CA TRP A 38 -5.78 14.59 -12.05
C TRP A 38 -6.90 15.36 -11.35
N ALA A 39 -6.58 16.24 -10.40
CA ALA A 39 -7.56 17.15 -9.80
C ALA A 39 -8.17 18.11 -10.83
N ASN A 40 -7.39 18.49 -11.85
CA ASN A 40 -7.79 19.45 -12.88
C ASN A 40 -8.23 18.79 -14.19
N THR A 41 -8.20 17.45 -14.27
CA THR A 41 -8.62 16.71 -15.46
C THR A 41 -10.04 16.18 -15.25
N PRO A 42 -11.02 16.50 -16.11
CA PRO A 42 -12.38 15.97 -15.98
C PRO A 42 -12.44 14.44 -16.03
N HIS A 43 -13.32 13.85 -15.22
CA HIS A 43 -13.59 12.41 -15.27
C HIS A 43 -14.31 12.07 -16.58
N PRO A 44 -13.81 11.10 -17.37
CA PRO A 44 -14.33 10.85 -18.72
C PRO A 44 -15.78 10.33 -18.75
N ARG A 45 -16.27 9.80 -17.62
CA ARG A 45 -17.60 9.17 -17.53
C ARG A 45 -18.56 9.86 -16.56
N THR A 46 -18.09 10.84 -15.79
CA THR A 46 -18.88 11.45 -14.71
C THR A 46 -18.77 12.97 -14.80
N PRO A 47 -19.72 13.64 -15.48
CA PRO A 47 -19.72 15.09 -15.60
C PRO A 47 -19.67 15.78 -14.23
N GLY A 48 -18.85 16.83 -14.11
CA GLY A 48 -18.67 17.58 -12.86
C GLY A 48 -17.68 16.96 -11.87
N CYS A 49 -17.15 15.76 -12.15
CA CYS A 49 -16.07 15.14 -11.38
C CYS A 49 -14.72 15.27 -12.09
N SER A 50 -13.64 15.23 -11.32
CA SER A 50 -12.25 15.12 -11.76
C SER A 50 -11.79 13.65 -11.84
N GLN A 51 -10.63 13.38 -12.43
CA GLN A 51 -10.05 12.05 -12.43
C GLN A 51 -9.75 11.55 -11.00
N LEU A 52 -9.42 12.44 -10.06
CA LEU A 52 -9.23 12.05 -8.65
C LEU A 52 -10.50 11.48 -8.03
N ASP A 53 -11.68 12.03 -8.36
CA ASP A 53 -12.96 11.56 -7.82
C ASP A 53 -13.29 10.12 -8.28
N GLY A 54 -12.68 9.67 -9.37
CA GLY A 54 -12.78 8.29 -9.85
C GLY A 54 -11.95 7.29 -9.04
N ILE A 55 -11.02 7.75 -8.20
CA ILE A 55 -10.17 6.86 -7.40
C ILE A 55 -10.95 6.37 -6.19
N ASN A 56 -11.44 5.13 -6.24
CA ASN A 56 -12.14 4.54 -5.09
C ASN A 56 -11.22 4.32 -3.88
N MET A 57 -9.97 3.92 -4.15
CA MET A 57 -8.93 3.66 -3.16
C MET A 57 -7.58 3.65 -3.85
N LEU A 58 -6.59 4.31 -3.25
CA LEU A 58 -5.18 4.18 -3.61
C LEU A 58 -4.50 3.24 -2.61
N VAL A 59 -4.06 2.08 -3.09
CA VAL A 59 -3.20 1.16 -2.32
C VAL A 59 -1.75 1.47 -2.71
N LEU A 60 -0.98 2.04 -1.79
CA LEU A 60 0.42 2.39 -2.02
C LEU A 60 1.32 1.33 -1.39
N LEU A 61 2.21 0.72 -2.16
CA LEU A 61 3.16 -0.29 -1.70
C LEU A 61 4.53 0.35 -1.61
N ASP A 62 5.15 0.33 -0.43
CA ASP A 62 6.49 0.90 -0.24
C ASP A 62 7.31 0.10 0.78
N LEU A 63 8.63 0.06 0.58
CA LEU A 63 9.63 -0.63 1.40
C LEU A 63 9.30 -2.11 1.72
N LEU A 64 8.74 -2.83 0.74
CA LEU A 64 8.41 -4.25 0.85
C LEU A 64 9.51 -5.10 0.23
N GLY A 65 9.88 -6.21 0.89
CA GLY A 65 10.76 -7.21 0.28
C GLY A 65 11.66 -7.95 1.25
N THR A 66 12.01 -7.35 2.40
CA THR A 66 12.81 -8.01 3.43
C THR A 66 11.98 -9.04 4.21
N GLU A 67 12.63 -9.80 5.09
CA GLU A 67 11.91 -10.67 6.02
C GLU A 67 10.99 -9.84 6.93
N MET A 68 9.77 -10.34 7.15
CA MET A 68 8.71 -9.68 7.91
C MET A 68 8.05 -10.65 8.89
N GLY A 69 7.29 -10.11 9.84
CA GLY A 69 6.38 -10.91 10.68
C GLY A 69 6.90 -11.21 12.09
N CYS A 70 8.22 -11.30 12.31
CA CYS A 70 8.82 -11.56 13.63
C CYS A 70 8.69 -10.39 14.63
N THR A 71 8.93 -10.64 15.93
CA THR A 71 8.81 -9.65 17.02
C THR A 71 9.55 -8.33 16.78
N PHE A 72 10.68 -8.37 16.07
CA PHE A 72 11.51 -7.20 15.75
C PHE A 72 11.61 -6.93 14.25
N CYS A 73 10.80 -7.61 13.45
CA CYS A 73 10.80 -7.47 11.99
C CYS A 73 9.79 -6.39 11.56
N PRO A 74 9.97 -5.82 10.36
CA PRO A 74 8.98 -4.95 9.73
C PRO A 74 7.60 -5.63 9.66
N GLN A 75 6.56 -4.89 10.01
CA GLN A 75 5.15 -5.33 10.02
C GLN A 75 4.25 -4.21 9.47
N LEU A 76 3.14 -4.56 8.84
CA LEU A 76 2.16 -3.61 8.32
C LEU A 76 1.13 -3.29 9.40
N TYR A 77 0.61 -2.05 9.39
CA TYR A 77 -0.38 -1.56 10.33
C TYR A 77 -1.48 -0.78 9.61
N ASP A 78 -2.63 -0.63 10.27
CA ASP A 78 -3.70 0.25 9.83
C ASP A 78 -3.36 1.72 10.16
N TRP A 79 -2.99 2.49 9.14
CA TRP A 79 -2.59 3.90 9.26
C TRP A 79 -3.75 4.88 9.09
N GLN A 80 -4.87 4.47 8.48
CA GLN A 80 -5.99 5.35 8.14
C GLN A 80 -7.35 4.72 8.49
N SER A 81 -8.04 5.32 9.46
CA SER A 81 -9.32 4.79 9.96
C SER A 81 -10.42 4.67 8.89
N ASN A 82 -10.42 5.55 7.88
CA ASN A 82 -11.40 5.57 6.80
C ASN A 82 -11.16 4.49 5.73
N THR A 83 -10.07 3.72 5.81
CA THR A 83 -9.73 2.61 4.90
C THR A 83 -9.56 1.28 5.62
N ARG A 84 -9.82 1.24 6.93
CA ARG A 84 -9.75 0.05 7.81
C ARG A 84 -10.43 -1.19 7.26
N VAL A 85 -11.54 -1.05 6.54
CA VAL A 85 -12.25 -2.20 5.93
C VAL A 85 -11.35 -2.92 4.91
N TRP A 86 -10.64 -2.18 4.06
CA TRP A 86 -9.78 -2.77 3.04
C TRP A 86 -8.49 -3.35 3.63
N TYR A 87 -7.90 -2.65 4.61
CA TYR A 87 -6.79 -3.20 5.38
C TYR A 87 -7.19 -4.50 6.12
N GLY A 88 -8.35 -4.49 6.77
CA GLY A 88 -8.91 -5.65 7.47
C GLY A 88 -9.19 -6.85 6.55
N ASN A 89 -9.53 -6.61 5.28
CA ASN A 89 -9.64 -7.69 4.29
C ASN A 89 -8.29 -8.36 4.04
N MET A 90 -7.19 -7.60 3.96
CA MET A 90 -5.85 -8.19 3.80
C MET A 90 -5.44 -9.00 5.03
N VAL A 91 -5.76 -8.53 6.24
CA VAL A 91 -5.59 -9.31 7.49
C VAL A 91 -6.36 -10.64 7.40
N ALA A 92 -7.63 -10.59 6.99
CA ALA A 92 -8.47 -11.79 6.88
C ALA A 92 -7.97 -12.78 5.81
N ILE A 93 -7.42 -12.26 4.70
CA ILE A 93 -6.81 -13.08 3.64
C ILE A 93 -5.54 -13.76 4.16
N GLU A 94 -4.67 -13.04 4.87
CA GLU A 94 -3.48 -13.61 5.51
C GLU A 94 -3.88 -14.75 6.46
N ASP A 95 -4.82 -14.50 7.36
CA ASP A 95 -5.33 -15.50 8.31
C ASP A 95 -5.94 -16.73 7.59
N ARG A 96 -6.64 -16.52 6.48
CA ARG A 96 -7.23 -17.61 5.69
C ARG A 96 -6.14 -18.46 5.01
N LEU A 97 -5.14 -17.83 4.43
CA LEU A 97 -4.01 -18.53 3.81
C LEU A 97 -3.18 -19.31 4.84
N GLU A 98 -2.97 -18.75 6.04
CA GLU A 98 -2.29 -19.44 7.14
C GLU A 98 -3.04 -20.69 7.57
N ARG A 99 -4.36 -20.60 7.80
CA ARG A 99 -5.18 -21.77 8.18
C ARG A 99 -5.19 -22.89 7.14
N LEU A 100 -4.95 -22.55 5.87
CA LEU A 100 -4.86 -23.49 4.76
C LEU A 100 -3.42 -23.99 4.53
N ASN A 101 -2.45 -23.56 5.34
CA ASN A 101 -1.02 -23.84 5.16
C ASN A 101 -0.50 -23.44 3.77
N LEU A 102 -0.99 -22.32 3.23
CA LEU A 102 -0.60 -21.79 1.91
C LEU A 102 0.46 -20.68 1.99
N LEU A 103 0.92 -20.33 3.19
CA LEU A 103 1.98 -19.34 3.41
C LEU A 103 3.33 -20.03 3.66
N ASP A 104 4.35 -19.62 2.92
CA ASP A 104 5.68 -20.19 2.99
C ASP A 104 6.49 -19.60 4.14
N LYS A 105 7.02 -20.45 5.03
CA LYS A 105 7.86 -20.06 6.18
C LYS A 105 7.23 -18.97 7.08
N HIS A 106 5.90 -18.94 7.17
CA HIS A 106 5.15 -17.96 7.96
C HIS A 106 4.77 -18.46 9.36
N SER A 107 4.41 -19.74 9.49
CA SER A 107 3.98 -20.32 10.76
C SER A 107 5.02 -20.12 11.88
N GLY A 108 4.55 -19.63 13.03
CA GLY A 108 5.39 -19.33 14.19
C GLY A 108 6.22 -18.04 14.10
N LYS A 109 6.21 -17.34 12.95
CA LYS A 109 6.93 -16.06 12.78
C LYS A 109 6.09 -14.84 13.14
N GLY A 110 4.76 -14.93 13.18
CA GLY A 110 3.85 -13.82 13.47
C GLY A 110 3.37 -13.08 12.21
N SER A 111 2.17 -12.49 12.27
CA SER A 111 1.50 -11.91 11.09
C SER A 111 2.25 -10.71 10.49
N TYR A 112 2.27 -10.63 9.16
CA TYR A 112 2.68 -9.45 8.39
C TYR A 112 1.75 -8.28 8.65
N PHE A 113 0.42 -8.48 8.62
CA PHE A 113 -0.56 -7.44 8.87
C PHE A 113 -0.98 -7.47 10.33
N LYS A 114 -0.69 -6.40 11.08
CA LYS A 114 -1.19 -6.27 12.45
C LYS A 114 -2.62 -5.76 12.44
N PRO A 115 -3.53 -6.37 13.24
CA PRO A 115 -4.90 -5.87 13.39
C PRO A 115 -4.97 -4.56 14.20
N LYS A 116 -3.82 -4.08 14.69
CA LYS A 116 -3.70 -2.84 15.45
C LYS A 116 -3.53 -1.66 14.50
N ALA A 117 -4.24 -0.58 14.81
CA ALA A 117 -4.06 0.71 14.18
C ALA A 117 -3.01 1.57 14.91
N ASP A 118 -2.32 2.42 14.15
CA ASP A 118 -1.41 3.44 14.66
C ASP A 118 -1.56 4.73 13.86
N TYR A 119 -2.75 5.32 13.94
CA TYR A 119 -3.12 6.53 13.18
C TYR A 119 -2.25 7.74 13.52
N SER A 120 -1.72 7.81 14.75
CA SER A 120 -0.83 8.90 15.17
C SER A 120 0.51 8.85 14.42
N PHE A 121 1.09 7.65 14.26
CA PHE A 121 2.27 7.48 13.43
C PHE A 121 1.94 7.71 11.95
N GLY A 122 0.84 7.13 11.47
CA GLY A 122 0.38 7.27 10.09
C GLY A 122 0.19 8.73 9.64
N ALA A 123 -0.33 9.60 10.53
CA ALA A 123 -0.52 11.02 10.22
C ALA A 123 0.79 11.79 9.96
N GLY A 124 1.92 11.30 10.48
CA GLY A 124 3.24 11.90 10.28
C GLY A 124 4.05 11.25 9.15
N LEU A 125 3.57 10.16 8.57
CA LEU A 125 4.29 9.39 7.57
C LEU A 125 4.12 10.04 6.20
N GLN A 126 5.23 10.49 5.61
CA GLN A 126 5.23 11.13 4.30
C GLN A 126 5.71 10.14 3.23
N ASP A 127 4.96 10.07 2.14
CA ASP A 127 5.18 9.21 0.97
C ASP A 127 4.22 9.73 -0.15
N ASP A 128 4.27 9.14 -1.34
CA ASP A 128 3.53 9.52 -2.55
C ASP A 128 2.01 9.60 -2.38
N HIS A 129 1.45 9.00 -1.32
CA HIS A 129 0.03 9.11 -1.02
C HIS A 129 -0.37 10.52 -0.54
N VAL A 130 0.55 11.31 0.03
CA VAL A 130 0.23 12.58 0.71
C VAL A 130 -0.52 13.56 -0.20
N PRO A 131 -0.09 13.83 -1.44
CA PRO A 131 -0.80 14.75 -2.34
C PRO A 131 -2.21 14.27 -2.70
N PHE A 132 -2.45 12.95 -2.74
CA PHE A 132 -3.76 12.36 -3.01
C PHE A 132 -4.66 12.42 -1.77
N LEU A 133 -4.12 12.09 -0.59
CA LEU A 133 -4.82 12.16 0.69
C LEU A 133 -5.32 13.57 0.99
N GLN A 134 -4.48 14.59 0.76
CA GLN A 134 -4.85 16.00 0.93
C GLN A 134 -6.02 16.43 0.04
N ARG A 135 -6.29 15.68 -1.04
CA ARG A 135 -7.39 15.92 -1.99
C ARG A 135 -8.56 14.95 -1.78
N GLY A 136 -8.59 14.24 -0.65
CA GLY A 136 -9.71 13.40 -0.23
C GLY A 136 -9.67 11.96 -0.76
N VAL A 137 -8.61 11.55 -1.46
CA VAL A 137 -8.45 10.16 -1.91
C VAL A 137 -8.25 9.26 -0.69
N LYS A 138 -8.92 8.10 -0.71
CA LYS A 138 -8.82 7.10 0.34
C LYS A 138 -7.54 6.27 0.16
N ILE A 139 -6.71 6.20 1.19
CA ILE A 139 -5.39 5.57 1.12
C ILE A 139 -5.35 4.29 1.96
N VAL A 140 -4.82 3.21 1.38
CA VAL A 140 -4.31 2.05 2.13
C VAL A 140 -2.80 2.05 1.92
N HIS A 141 -2.06 2.54 2.92
CA HIS A 141 -0.60 2.66 2.82
C HIS A 141 0.08 1.39 3.34
N LEU A 142 0.64 0.59 2.45
CA LEU A 142 1.32 -0.66 2.75
C LEU A 142 2.83 -0.43 2.84
N ILE A 143 3.23 0.24 3.91
CA ILE A 143 4.61 0.47 4.32
C ILE A 143 4.81 -0.10 5.72
N PRO A 144 5.89 -0.84 5.98
CA PRO A 144 6.03 -1.52 7.25
C PRO A 144 6.62 -0.62 8.34
N ARG A 145 6.43 -0.99 9.60
CA ARG A 145 7.09 -0.40 10.77
C ARG A 145 7.68 -1.51 11.66
N PRO A 146 8.92 -1.36 12.17
CA PRO A 146 9.91 -0.37 11.71
C PRO A 146 10.21 -0.54 10.21
N PHE A 147 10.79 0.47 9.56
CA PHE A 147 11.31 0.32 8.21
C PHE A 147 12.35 -0.81 8.17
N PRO A 148 12.55 -1.46 7.00
CA PRO A 148 13.60 -2.45 6.84
C PRO A 148 14.94 -1.92 7.34
N SER A 149 15.72 -2.74 8.05
CA SER A 149 17.02 -2.32 8.60
C SER A 149 18.05 -1.95 7.54
N VAL A 150 17.74 -2.23 6.27
CA VAL A 150 18.50 -1.91 5.05
C VAL A 150 18.10 -0.57 4.41
N TRP A 151 16.98 0.03 4.82
CA TRP A 151 16.47 1.28 4.23
C TRP A 151 17.54 2.37 4.20
N HIS A 152 17.62 3.06 3.06
CA HIS A 152 18.60 4.12 2.74
C HIS A 152 20.07 3.71 2.94
N GLN A 153 20.39 2.43 2.74
CA GLN A 153 21.76 1.91 2.78
C GLN A 153 22.06 1.08 1.53
N GLU A 154 23.34 0.98 1.15
CA GLU A 154 23.79 0.17 -0.01
C GLU A 154 23.44 -1.32 0.10
N LYS A 155 23.15 -1.78 1.32
CA LYS A 155 22.70 -3.15 1.58
C LYS A 155 21.23 -3.38 1.20
N ASP A 156 20.46 -2.35 0.85
CA ASP A 156 19.15 -2.50 0.22
C ASP A 156 19.32 -2.92 -1.24
N ASN A 157 19.54 -4.22 -1.41
CA ASN A 157 19.81 -4.84 -2.68
C ASN A 157 19.21 -6.25 -2.73
N TYR A 158 19.41 -6.98 -3.83
CA TYR A 158 18.83 -8.30 -4.04
C TYR A 158 19.07 -9.29 -2.89
N SER A 159 20.22 -9.20 -2.20
CA SER A 159 20.54 -10.11 -1.09
C SER A 159 19.72 -9.86 0.18
N ALA A 160 19.14 -8.67 0.33
CA ALA A 160 18.24 -8.34 1.44
C ALA A 160 16.81 -8.87 1.24
N LEU A 161 16.47 -9.28 0.01
CA LEU A 161 15.14 -9.77 -0.32
C LEU A 161 14.89 -11.15 0.30
N HIS A 162 13.70 -11.29 0.90
CA HIS A 162 13.21 -12.54 1.47
C HIS A 162 12.09 -13.11 0.59
N GLY A 163 12.48 -14.03 -0.31
CA GLY A 163 11.57 -14.66 -1.28
C GLY A 163 10.25 -15.19 -0.69
N PRO A 164 10.24 -15.92 0.44
CA PRO A 164 9.00 -16.39 1.06
C PRO A 164 8.05 -15.25 1.46
N THR A 165 8.56 -14.15 2.04
CA THR A 165 7.74 -12.98 2.37
C THR A 165 7.13 -12.37 1.11
N ILE A 166 7.94 -12.15 0.08
CA ILE A 166 7.47 -11.60 -1.21
C ILE A 166 6.39 -12.50 -1.82
N GLY A 167 6.63 -13.81 -1.88
CA GLY A 167 5.69 -14.79 -2.41
C GLY A 167 4.36 -14.80 -1.66
N ASN A 168 4.39 -14.68 -0.33
CA ASN A 168 3.20 -14.63 0.50
C ASN A 168 2.41 -13.32 0.32
N LEU A 169 3.09 -12.16 0.32
CA LEU A 169 2.45 -10.87 0.04
C LEU A 169 1.79 -10.85 -1.34
N LEU A 170 2.45 -11.43 -2.36
CA LEU A 170 1.87 -11.57 -3.70
C LEU A 170 0.57 -12.41 -3.69
N LYS A 171 0.49 -13.50 -2.93
CA LYS A 171 -0.75 -14.28 -2.77
C LYS A 171 -1.85 -13.41 -2.15
N ILE A 172 -1.53 -12.66 -1.09
CA ILE A 172 -2.48 -11.76 -0.40
C ILE A 172 -2.99 -10.67 -1.35
N PHE A 173 -2.09 -9.97 -2.06
CA PHE A 173 -2.46 -8.89 -2.98
C PHE A 173 -3.30 -9.36 -4.17
N ARG A 174 -2.99 -10.54 -4.72
CA ARG A 174 -3.77 -11.15 -5.81
C ARG A 174 -5.19 -11.45 -5.36
N ILE A 175 -5.34 -12.09 -4.21
CA ILE A 175 -6.65 -12.42 -3.65
C ILE A 175 -7.42 -11.15 -3.30
N PHE A 176 -6.78 -10.17 -2.64
CA PHE A 176 -7.41 -8.90 -2.29
C PHE A 176 -7.93 -8.17 -3.54
N THR A 177 -7.12 -8.11 -4.59
CA THR A 177 -7.51 -7.46 -5.86
C THR A 177 -8.67 -8.20 -6.51
N ALA A 178 -8.63 -9.54 -6.54
CA ALA A 178 -9.71 -10.35 -7.09
C ALA A 178 -11.02 -10.22 -6.31
N GLU A 179 -10.96 -10.25 -4.97
CA GLU A 179 -12.13 -10.07 -4.10
C GLU A 179 -12.72 -8.65 -4.24
N TYR A 180 -11.87 -7.62 -4.29
CA TYR A 180 -12.32 -6.23 -4.46
C TYR A 180 -13.02 -6.01 -5.80
N LEU A 181 -12.48 -6.57 -6.88
CA LEU A 181 -13.03 -6.46 -8.23
C LEU A 181 -14.10 -7.51 -8.57
N GLN A 182 -14.45 -8.39 -7.62
CA GLN A 182 -15.37 -9.51 -7.79
C GLN A 182 -14.99 -10.42 -8.98
N LEU A 183 -13.70 -10.67 -9.14
CA LEU A 183 -13.18 -11.61 -10.13
C LEU A 183 -13.33 -13.05 -9.63
N PRO A 184 -13.46 -14.04 -10.52
CA PRO A 184 -13.38 -15.46 -10.14
C PRO A 184 -12.03 -15.79 -9.50
N ILE A 185 -12.04 -16.56 -8.40
CA ILE A 185 -10.87 -17.02 -7.65
C ILE A 185 -10.86 -18.55 -7.63
#